data_AF-A0A7V0N1V0-F1
#
_entry.id   AF-A0A7V0N1V0-F1
#
_cell.length_a   1.000
_cell.length_b   1.000
_cell.length_c   1.000
_cell.angle_alpha   90.00
_cell.angle_beta   90.00
_cell.angle_gamma   90.00
#
_symmetry.space_group_name_H-M   'P 1'
#
loop_
_entity.id
_entity.type
_entity.pdbx_description
1 polymer ?
#
loop_
_entity_poly.entity_id
_entity_poly.type
_entity_poly.pdbx_seq_one_letter_code
_entity_poly.pdbx_strand_id
1 'polypeptide(L)'
;MNKKGLTLPVVEYGYESYDPKIHRINRVSFRRMVIDPDSPFKKKTGKIINFQVSQYNWCIDVPCGIGRRSFPDICLLIDTSGSMRDGGYHTDIPWGEKSGYHYALLGLYGIIKYLDNEDIASSILWNIINFSDTTRASGWKTYQEIAQLKRHALTPQFGGTEINIDILRRELTREPCLVIILSDGEIYNWGKIKTDMEEIIQPHYVSFIQIGKETRVGKDMRNFGAVVLTVRRKEDISELMVNVTKQVRYSL
;
A
#
# COMPACT_ATOMS: atom_id res chain seq x y z
N MET A 1 -0.28 -6.25 27.78
CA MET A 1 -1.75 -6.17 27.64
C MET A 1 -2.14 -6.74 26.29
N ASN A 2 -2.75 -7.94 26.26
CA ASN A 2 -3.24 -8.59 25.04
C ASN A 2 -4.44 -7.82 24.48
N LYS A 3 -4.21 -6.94 23.50
CA LYS A 3 -5.30 -6.45 22.65
C LYS A 3 -5.66 -7.58 21.70
N LYS A 4 -6.86 -8.18 21.84
CA LYS A 4 -7.43 -9.08 20.83
C LYS A 4 -7.63 -8.24 19.56
N GLY A 5 -6.71 -8.36 18.61
CA GLY A 5 -6.84 -7.77 17.28
C GLY A 5 -8.04 -8.37 16.56
N LEU A 6 -8.83 -7.54 15.89
CA LEU A 6 -9.75 -8.02 14.88
C LEU A 6 -8.92 -8.28 13.62
N THR A 7 -8.84 -9.54 13.22
CA THR A 7 -8.29 -9.94 11.93
C THR A 7 -9.27 -9.50 10.84
N LEU A 8 -8.92 -8.44 10.13
CA LEU A 8 -9.68 -7.92 9.00
C LEU A 8 -9.69 -8.91 7.84
N PRO A 9 -10.71 -8.87 6.98
CA PRO A 9 -10.85 -9.78 5.87
C PRO A 9 -9.69 -9.69 4.87
N VAL A 10 -9.52 -10.79 4.16
CA VAL A 10 -8.52 -11.08 3.15
C VAL A 10 -8.45 -10.01 2.03
N VAL A 11 -7.28 -9.37 1.84
CA VAL A 11 -6.91 -8.62 0.62
C VAL A 11 -6.58 -9.63 -0.46
N GLU A 12 -7.45 -9.73 -1.45
CA GLU A 12 -7.19 -10.46 -2.68
C GLU A 12 -6.36 -9.59 -3.63
N TYR A 13 -5.19 -10.09 -4.06
CA TYR A 13 -4.38 -9.43 -5.11
C TYR A 13 -3.59 -10.45 -5.93
N GLY A 14 -2.94 -9.96 -7.00
CA GLY A 14 -2.15 -10.76 -7.93
C GLY A 14 -3.07 -11.70 -8.72
N TYR A 15 -3.92 -11.14 -9.57
CA TYR A 15 -4.94 -11.94 -10.24
C TYR A 15 -4.39 -12.69 -11.45
N GLU A 16 -4.79 -13.95 -11.60
CA GLU A 16 -4.48 -14.78 -12.76
C GLU A 16 -5.72 -15.50 -13.28
N SER A 17 -5.67 -15.95 -14.53
CA SER A 17 -6.72 -16.76 -15.13
C SER A 17 -6.96 -18.02 -14.29
N TYR A 18 -8.23 -18.32 -14.02
CA TYR A 18 -8.60 -19.55 -13.35
C TYR A 18 -8.11 -20.76 -14.15
N ASP A 19 -7.45 -21.67 -13.44
CA ASP A 19 -6.98 -22.95 -13.98
C ASP A 19 -7.51 -24.03 -13.02
N PRO A 20 -8.42 -24.91 -13.47
CA PRO A 20 -9.01 -25.93 -12.61
C PRO A 20 -7.99 -26.95 -12.07
N LYS A 21 -6.79 -27.04 -12.65
CA LYS A 21 -5.72 -27.91 -12.14
C LYS A 21 -5.02 -27.33 -10.93
N ILE A 22 -4.95 -26.00 -10.84
CA ILE A 22 -4.17 -25.28 -9.82
C ILE A 22 -5.11 -24.63 -8.79
N HIS A 23 -6.29 -24.21 -9.22
CA HIS A 23 -7.18 -23.33 -8.47
C HIS A 23 -8.48 -24.01 -8.05
N ARG A 24 -8.88 -23.76 -6.80
CA ARG A 24 -10.20 -24.16 -6.29
C ARG A 24 -11.28 -23.21 -6.81
N ILE A 25 -12.42 -23.78 -7.19
CA ILE A 25 -13.50 -23.02 -7.83
C ILE A 25 -14.12 -21.94 -6.93
N ASN A 26 -14.05 -22.10 -5.62
CA ASN A 26 -14.55 -21.13 -4.65
C ASN A 26 -13.69 -19.86 -4.54
N ARG A 27 -12.50 -19.83 -5.15
CA ARG A 27 -11.64 -18.64 -5.22
C ARG A 27 -11.88 -17.80 -6.48
N VAL A 28 -12.79 -18.24 -7.35
CA VAL A 28 -13.08 -17.56 -8.61
C VAL A 28 -13.84 -16.26 -8.34
N SER A 29 -13.26 -15.15 -8.80
CA SER A 29 -13.93 -13.85 -8.76
C SER A 29 -14.79 -13.67 -10.00
N PHE A 30 -16.10 -13.91 -9.87
CA PHE A 30 -17.07 -13.74 -10.96
C PHE A 30 -17.20 -12.28 -11.45
N ARG A 31 -16.67 -11.32 -10.69
CA ARG A 31 -16.62 -9.91 -11.07
C ARG A 31 -15.48 -9.60 -12.04
N ARG A 32 -14.46 -10.46 -12.13
CA ARG A 32 -13.26 -10.25 -12.95
C ARG A 32 -13.21 -11.24 -14.10
N MET A 33 -13.81 -10.84 -15.21
CA MET A 33 -13.87 -11.62 -16.45
C MET A 33 -12.82 -11.12 -17.43
N VAL A 34 -12.09 -12.05 -18.03
CA VAL A 34 -11.06 -11.78 -19.05
C VAL A 34 -11.32 -12.60 -20.29
N ILE A 35 -10.83 -12.13 -21.43
CA ILE A 35 -10.84 -12.91 -22.67
C ILE A 35 -9.61 -13.82 -22.65
N ASP A 36 -9.86 -15.12 -22.75
CA ASP A 36 -8.83 -16.16 -22.64
C ASP A 36 -9.13 -17.27 -23.66
N PRO A 37 -8.30 -17.39 -24.72
CA PRO A 37 -8.47 -18.42 -25.76
C PRO A 37 -8.43 -19.85 -25.23
N ASP A 38 -7.70 -20.06 -24.13
CA ASP A 38 -7.46 -21.34 -23.46
C ASP A 38 -8.39 -21.55 -22.26
N SER A 39 -9.44 -20.71 -22.16
CA SER A 39 -10.38 -20.75 -21.05
C SER A 39 -10.94 -22.16 -20.79
N PRO A 40 -10.94 -22.62 -19.52
CA PRO A 40 -11.56 -23.88 -19.14
C PRO A 40 -13.08 -23.86 -19.33
N PHE A 41 -13.69 -22.68 -19.46
CA PHE A 41 -15.13 -22.51 -19.65
C PHE A 41 -15.57 -22.61 -21.12
N LYS A 42 -14.63 -22.49 -22.07
CA LYS A 42 -14.91 -22.47 -23.53
C LYS A 42 -15.72 -23.67 -24.00
N LYS A 43 -15.40 -24.87 -23.50
CA LYS A 43 -16.11 -26.12 -23.86
C LYS A 43 -17.58 -26.12 -23.44
N LYS A 44 -17.95 -25.40 -22.38
CA LYS A 44 -19.33 -25.39 -21.84
C LYS A 44 -20.13 -24.18 -22.29
N THR A 45 -19.51 -23.01 -22.42
CA THR A 45 -20.21 -21.76 -22.71
C THR A 45 -20.11 -21.34 -24.18
N GLY A 46 -19.24 -21.98 -24.97
CA GLY A 46 -18.91 -21.57 -26.34
C GLY A 46 -18.15 -20.24 -26.43
N LYS A 47 -17.83 -19.62 -25.28
CA LYS A 47 -17.20 -18.29 -25.19
C LYS A 47 -15.79 -18.42 -24.64
N ILE A 48 -14.86 -17.64 -25.20
CA ILE A 48 -13.46 -17.52 -24.75
C ILE A 48 -13.34 -16.60 -23.53
N ILE A 49 -14.18 -16.83 -22.51
CA ILE A 49 -14.19 -16.04 -21.28
C ILE A 49 -13.60 -16.85 -20.15
N ASN A 50 -12.67 -16.29 -19.39
CA ASN A 50 -12.18 -16.87 -18.14
C ASN A 50 -12.43 -15.89 -17.00
N PHE A 51 -12.45 -16.40 -15.79
CA PHE A 51 -12.56 -15.60 -14.58
C PHE A 51 -11.22 -15.61 -13.86
N GLN A 52 -10.92 -14.54 -13.14
CA GLN A 52 -9.67 -14.45 -12.41
C GLN A 52 -9.79 -14.97 -10.98
N VAL A 53 -8.70 -15.54 -10.47
CA VAL A 53 -8.50 -15.90 -9.06
C VAL A 53 -7.41 -15.04 -8.46
N SER A 54 -7.52 -14.74 -7.17
CA SER A 54 -6.44 -14.07 -6.44
C SER A 54 -5.32 -15.07 -6.14
N GLN A 55 -4.08 -14.73 -6.51
CA GLN A 55 -2.92 -15.53 -6.12
C GLN A 55 -2.70 -15.46 -4.60
N TYR A 56 -3.10 -14.36 -3.97
CA TYR A 56 -2.76 -14.08 -2.59
C TYR A 56 -3.92 -13.52 -1.80
N ASN A 57 -3.96 -13.90 -0.52
CA ASN A 57 -4.99 -13.58 0.44
C ASN A 57 -4.34 -13.06 1.73
N TRP A 58 -4.42 -11.77 2.06
CA TRP A 58 -3.82 -11.23 3.29
C TRP A 58 -4.83 -10.71 4.29
N CYS A 59 -4.73 -11.09 5.56
CA CYS A 59 -5.53 -10.47 6.61
C CYS A 59 -4.80 -9.27 7.21
N ILE A 60 -5.52 -8.20 7.52
CA ILE A 60 -4.97 -7.02 8.22
C ILE A 60 -5.38 -7.14 9.69
N ASP A 61 -4.46 -7.23 10.66
CA ASP A 61 -4.87 -7.18 12.06
C ASP A 61 -5.02 -5.72 12.50
N VAL A 62 -6.27 -5.27 12.71
CA VAL A 62 -6.56 -3.90 13.15
C VAL A 62 -7.03 -3.94 14.61
N PRO A 63 -6.28 -3.31 15.54
CA PRO A 63 -6.77 -3.11 16.90
C PRO A 63 -7.87 -2.03 16.90
N CYS A 64 -9.12 -2.45 16.76
CA CYS A 64 -10.27 -1.56 16.92
C CYS A 64 -10.59 -1.36 18.40
N GLY A 65 -10.46 -0.12 18.88
CA GLY A 65 -11.13 0.34 20.10
C GLY A 65 -12.59 0.62 19.76
N ILE A 66 -13.50 0.11 20.58
CA ILE A 66 -14.95 0.25 20.42
C ILE A 66 -15.32 1.73 20.60
N GLY A 67 -15.51 2.44 19.50
CA GLY A 67 -15.99 3.83 19.48
C GLY A 67 -16.58 4.14 18.10
N ARG A 68 -17.61 5.00 18.06
CA ARG A 68 -18.20 5.52 16.81
C ARG A 68 -17.10 6.22 16.00
N ARG A 69 -16.60 5.62 14.92
CA ARG A 69 -15.34 6.06 14.27
C ARG A 69 -15.58 6.65 12.88
N SER A 70 -15.16 7.90 12.71
CA SER A 70 -14.83 8.48 11.41
C SER A 70 -13.64 7.72 10.81
N PHE A 71 -13.52 7.72 9.48
CA PHE A 71 -12.37 7.12 8.80
C PHE A 71 -11.06 7.78 9.32
N PRO A 72 -9.99 7.01 9.61
CA PRO A 72 -8.77 7.57 10.16
C PRO A 72 -8.05 8.46 9.14
N ASP A 73 -7.29 9.43 9.65
CA ASP A 73 -6.33 10.18 8.84
C ASP A 73 -5.35 9.24 8.14
N ILE A 74 -4.78 9.65 7.00
CA ILE A 74 -3.87 8.82 6.20
C ILE A 74 -2.48 9.47 6.12
N CYS A 75 -1.45 8.67 6.41
CA CYS A 75 -0.05 9.00 6.13
C CYS A 75 0.55 7.95 5.17
N LEU A 76 1.12 8.39 4.05
CA LEU A 76 1.89 7.54 3.15
C LEU A 76 3.38 7.79 3.33
N LEU A 77 4.13 6.75 3.72
CA LEU A 77 5.59 6.74 3.67
C LEU A 77 6.03 6.10 2.37
N ILE A 78 6.63 6.87 1.48
CA ILE A 78 7.02 6.42 0.14
C ILE A 78 8.55 6.43 0.03
N ASP A 79 9.10 5.26 -0.26
CA ASP A 79 10.48 5.11 -0.69
C ASP A 79 10.68 5.76 -2.05
N THR A 80 11.62 6.71 -2.10
CA THR A 80 12.00 7.45 -3.29
C THR A 80 13.46 7.24 -3.65
N SER A 81 14.06 6.12 -3.23
CA SER A 81 15.43 5.73 -3.55
C SER A 81 15.64 5.40 -5.03
N GLY A 82 16.90 5.23 -5.43
CA GLY A 82 17.28 4.92 -6.81
C GLY A 82 16.62 3.64 -7.35
N SER A 83 16.44 2.60 -6.54
CA SER A 83 15.80 1.34 -6.95
C SER A 83 14.33 1.51 -7.36
N MET A 84 13.69 2.57 -6.86
CA MET A 84 12.31 2.92 -7.14
C MET A 84 12.14 3.74 -8.44
N ARG A 85 13.23 4.30 -8.97
CA ARG A 85 13.25 5.24 -10.11
C ARG A 85 12.99 4.57 -11.45
N ASP A 86 13.63 3.42 -11.67
CA ASP A 86 13.77 2.87 -13.02
C ASP A 86 12.70 1.81 -13.33
N GLY A 87 12.32 1.76 -14.61
CA GLY A 87 11.35 0.83 -15.17
C GLY A 87 10.61 1.41 -16.37
N GLY A 88 10.71 0.78 -17.54
CA GLY A 88 10.10 1.30 -18.77
C GLY A 88 10.88 2.48 -19.36
N TYR A 89 10.19 3.38 -20.06
CA TYR A 89 10.79 4.55 -20.69
C TYR A 89 10.75 5.79 -19.79
N HIS A 90 11.76 6.63 -19.94
CA HIS A 90 11.82 7.96 -19.34
C HIS A 90 11.52 8.96 -20.45
N THR A 91 10.25 9.28 -20.65
CA THR A 91 9.83 10.24 -21.68
C THR A 91 10.01 11.66 -21.15
N ASP A 92 9.12 12.09 -20.25
CA ASP A 92 9.02 13.47 -19.76
C ASP A 92 9.06 13.58 -18.23
N ILE A 93 9.12 12.46 -17.52
CA ILE A 93 9.12 12.36 -16.06
C ILE A 93 10.48 11.85 -15.57
N PRO A 94 10.98 12.30 -14.39
CA PRO A 94 12.32 11.94 -13.92
C PRO A 94 12.45 10.47 -13.49
N TRP A 95 11.36 9.71 -13.50
CA TRP A 95 11.29 8.26 -13.28
C TRP A 95 10.67 7.54 -14.47
N GLY A 96 10.85 6.23 -14.56
CA GLY A 96 10.27 5.43 -15.63
C GLY A 96 8.77 5.19 -15.46
N GLU A 97 8.03 5.10 -16.55
CA GLU A 97 6.57 4.85 -16.54
C GLU A 97 6.14 3.49 -15.94
N LYS A 98 7.07 2.54 -15.78
CA LYS A 98 6.86 1.25 -15.11
C LYS A 98 7.70 1.11 -13.84
N SER A 99 8.14 2.24 -13.28
CA SER A 99 8.93 2.24 -12.06
C SER A 99 8.08 1.96 -10.83
N GLY A 100 8.73 1.55 -9.74
CA GLY A 100 8.02 1.29 -8.47
C GLY A 100 7.37 2.57 -7.95
N TYR A 101 8.06 3.69 -8.12
CA TYR A 101 7.56 5.00 -7.77
C TYR A 101 6.37 5.46 -8.63
N HIS A 102 6.34 5.13 -9.93
CA HIS A 102 5.19 5.43 -10.78
C HIS A 102 3.92 4.76 -10.23
N TYR A 103 3.99 3.48 -9.89
CA TYR A 103 2.84 2.77 -9.35
C TYR A 103 2.48 3.20 -7.91
N ALA A 104 3.46 3.65 -7.12
CA ALA A 104 3.22 4.31 -5.82
C ALA A 104 2.32 5.54 -5.98
N LEU A 105 2.65 6.39 -6.96
CA LEU A 105 1.85 7.56 -7.30
C LEU A 105 0.46 7.16 -7.76
N LEU A 106 0.33 6.21 -8.68
CA LEU A 106 -0.98 5.72 -9.11
C LEU A 106 -1.82 5.21 -7.91
N GLY A 107 -1.19 4.52 -6.96
CA GLY A 107 -1.83 4.09 -5.72
C GLY A 107 -2.32 5.26 -4.85
N LEU A 108 -1.48 6.27 -4.63
CA LEU A 108 -1.87 7.50 -3.92
C LEU A 108 -3.07 8.18 -4.58
N TYR A 109 -3.00 8.43 -5.89
CA TYR A 109 -4.10 9.07 -6.63
C TYR A 109 -5.37 8.20 -6.63
N GLY A 110 -5.21 6.86 -6.68
CA GLY A 110 -6.29 5.91 -6.57
C GLY A 110 -6.99 5.95 -5.20
N ILE A 111 -6.22 6.01 -4.10
CA ILE A 111 -6.74 6.16 -2.74
C ILE A 111 -7.52 7.47 -2.61
N ILE A 112 -6.93 8.60 -3.05
CA ILE A 112 -7.60 9.90 -3.00
C ILE A 112 -8.91 9.85 -3.78
N LYS A 113 -8.87 9.37 -5.03
CA LYS A 113 -10.08 9.30 -5.89
C LYS A 113 -11.15 8.38 -5.30
N TYR A 114 -10.75 7.24 -4.72
CA TYR A 114 -11.70 6.34 -4.07
C TYR A 114 -12.37 7.00 -2.87
N LEU A 115 -11.61 7.65 -1.98
CA LEU A 115 -12.18 8.29 -0.80
C LEU A 115 -12.97 9.57 -1.13
N ASP A 116 -12.62 10.25 -2.22
CA ASP A 116 -13.36 11.41 -2.74
C ASP A 116 -14.74 10.99 -3.29
N ASN A 117 -14.78 9.93 -4.10
CA ASN A 117 -16.04 9.35 -4.59
C ASN A 117 -16.99 8.86 -3.49
N GLU A 118 -16.47 8.73 -2.27
CA GLU A 118 -17.18 8.21 -1.12
C GLU A 118 -17.43 9.29 -0.05
N ASP A 119 -17.16 10.56 -0.39
CA ASP A 119 -17.32 11.74 0.48
C ASP A 119 -16.52 11.68 1.79
N ILE A 120 -15.46 10.87 1.84
CA ILE A 120 -14.57 10.71 3.00
C ILE A 120 -13.34 11.60 2.88
N ALA A 121 -12.86 11.87 1.66
CA ALA A 121 -11.58 12.56 1.48
C ALA A 121 -11.50 13.94 2.15
N SER A 122 -12.63 14.64 2.24
CA SER A 122 -12.77 15.94 2.91
C SER A 122 -12.86 15.86 4.43
N SER A 123 -13.17 14.70 5.01
CA SER A 123 -13.33 14.52 6.45
C SER A 123 -12.06 14.06 7.17
N ILE A 124 -10.96 13.89 6.44
CA ILE A 124 -9.70 13.37 6.98
C ILE A 124 -8.52 14.26 6.59
N LEU A 125 -7.42 14.10 7.33
CA LEU A 125 -6.15 14.72 7.04
C LEU A 125 -5.22 13.74 6.31
N TRP A 126 -4.37 14.31 5.48
CA TRP A 126 -3.48 13.60 4.57
C TRP A 126 -2.03 14.00 4.80
N ASN A 127 -1.11 13.05 4.84
CA ASN A 127 0.32 13.34 4.87
C ASN A 127 1.07 12.41 3.91
N ILE A 128 2.12 12.92 3.28
CA ILE A 128 3.05 12.14 2.48
C ILE A 128 4.45 12.42 2.98
N ILE A 129 5.15 11.34 3.31
CA ILE A 129 6.54 11.37 3.75
C ILE A 129 7.36 10.59 2.73
N ASN A 130 8.13 11.32 1.92
CA ASN A 130 9.08 10.72 1.00
C ASN A 130 10.40 10.50 1.72
N PHE A 131 11.00 9.32 1.62
CA PHE A 131 12.34 9.07 2.14
C PHE A 131 13.28 8.56 1.06
N SER A 132 14.54 8.97 1.15
CA SER A 132 15.65 8.54 0.30
C SER A 132 16.93 8.92 1.04
N ASP A 133 17.81 9.79 0.52
CA ASP A 133 18.93 10.37 1.30
C ASP A 133 18.43 11.24 2.46
N THR A 134 17.30 11.92 2.25
CA THR A 134 16.63 12.69 3.29
C THR A 134 15.17 12.27 3.39
N THR A 135 14.58 12.44 4.57
CA THR A 135 13.14 12.28 4.77
C THR A 135 12.45 13.64 4.66
N ARG A 136 11.40 13.73 3.86
CA ARG A 136 10.66 14.98 3.60
C ARG A 136 9.18 14.72 3.74
N ALA A 137 8.54 15.40 4.69
CA ALA A 137 7.11 15.35 4.91
C ALA A 137 6.41 16.54 4.24
N SER A 138 5.22 16.32 3.69
CA SER A 138 4.35 17.40 3.21
C SER A 138 3.76 18.22 4.36
N GLY A 139 3.81 17.66 5.58
CA GLY A 139 2.94 18.05 6.67
C GLY A 139 1.52 17.52 6.45
N TRP A 140 0.71 17.57 7.49
CA TRP A 140 -0.70 17.21 7.42
C TRP A 140 -1.49 18.26 6.63
N LYS A 141 -2.24 17.79 5.64
CA LYS A 141 -3.01 18.60 4.70
C LYS A 141 -4.47 18.23 4.76
N THR A 142 -5.31 19.25 4.68
CA THR A 142 -6.75 19.09 4.42
C THR A 142 -6.98 18.76 2.94
N TYR A 143 -8.20 18.35 2.59
CA TYR A 143 -8.55 18.12 1.20
C TYR A 143 -8.47 19.38 0.33
N GLN A 144 -8.72 20.56 0.90
CA GLN A 144 -8.54 21.84 0.20
C GLN A 144 -7.07 22.08 -0.20
N GLU A 145 -6.14 21.51 0.55
CA GLU A 145 -4.69 21.61 0.31
C GLU A 145 -4.12 20.41 -0.47
N ILE A 146 -4.97 19.50 -0.97
CA ILE A 146 -4.53 18.25 -1.61
C ILE A 146 -3.58 18.49 -2.81
N ALA A 147 -3.69 19.64 -3.48
CA ALA A 147 -2.78 20.03 -4.55
C ALA A 147 -1.34 20.25 -4.04
N GLN A 148 -1.16 20.73 -2.82
CA GLN A 148 0.17 20.85 -2.19
C GLN A 148 0.74 19.46 -1.87
N LEU A 149 -0.09 18.58 -1.33
CA LEU A 149 0.27 17.18 -1.05
C LEU A 149 0.69 16.44 -2.33
N LYS A 150 -0.09 16.57 -3.41
CA LYS A 150 0.23 15.99 -4.72
C LYS A 150 1.53 16.56 -5.31
N ARG A 151 1.80 17.87 -5.16
CA ARG A 151 3.06 18.48 -5.59
C ARG A 151 4.25 17.91 -4.82
N HIS A 152 4.14 17.73 -3.50
CA HIS A 152 5.16 17.08 -2.70
C HIS A 152 5.40 15.62 -3.11
N ALA A 153 4.31 14.91 -3.44
CA ALA A 153 4.40 13.57 -3.99
C ALA A 153 5.11 13.54 -5.35
N LEU A 154 5.24 14.63 -6.09
CA LEU A 154 5.91 14.69 -7.40
C LEU A 154 7.36 15.17 -7.30
N THR A 155 7.93 15.26 -6.08
CA THR A 155 9.33 15.63 -5.85
C THR A 155 10.14 14.49 -5.22
N PRO A 156 10.36 13.37 -5.94
CA PRO A 156 11.26 12.29 -5.50
C PRO A 156 12.73 12.72 -5.52
N GLN A 157 13.57 11.99 -4.80
CA GLN A 157 15.01 12.28 -4.68
C GLN A 157 15.89 11.32 -5.48
N PHE A 158 15.55 10.04 -5.52
CA PHE A 158 16.28 8.96 -6.21
C PHE A 158 17.73 8.77 -5.78
N GLY A 159 18.01 8.99 -4.49
CA GLY A 159 19.30 8.72 -3.86
C GLY A 159 19.31 7.39 -3.11
N GLY A 160 19.94 7.36 -1.93
CA GLY A 160 19.94 6.24 -0.99
C GLY A 160 18.59 6.01 -0.31
N THR A 161 18.58 5.17 0.73
CA THR A 161 17.36 4.72 1.42
C THR A 161 17.53 4.83 2.93
N GLU A 162 17.47 6.06 3.45
CA GLU A 162 17.57 6.39 4.86
C GLU A 162 16.30 7.07 5.39
N ILE A 163 15.90 6.70 6.60
CA ILE A 163 14.77 7.31 7.29
C ILE A 163 15.26 8.15 8.45
N ASN A 164 14.89 9.43 8.46
CA ASN A 164 15.09 10.32 9.60
C ASN A 164 13.92 10.14 10.59
N ILE A 165 14.22 9.51 11.71
CA ILE A 165 13.26 9.20 12.77
C ILE A 165 12.67 10.45 13.43
N ASP A 166 13.42 11.54 13.53
CA ASP A 166 12.92 12.76 14.17
C ASP A 166 11.78 13.38 13.36
N ILE A 167 11.87 13.28 12.02
CA ILE A 167 10.79 13.70 11.14
C ILE A 167 9.58 12.79 11.33
N LEU A 168 9.76 11.46 11.34
CA LEU A 168 8.64 10.54 11.59
C LEU A 168 7.97 10.80 12.94
N ARG A 169 8.75 10.97 14.00
CA ARG A 169 8.25 11.28 15.35
C ARG A 169 7.44 12.57 15.32
N ARG A 170 7.93 13.63 14.68
CA ARG A 170 7.18 14.90 14.56
C ARG A 170 5.88 14.75 13.78
N GLU A 171 5.86 13.97 12.71
CA GLU A 171 4.67 13.84 11.86
C GLU A 171 3.63 12.85 12.40
N LEU A 172 4.06 11.84 13.19
CA LEU A 172 3.23 10.74 13.70
C LEU A 172 2.88 10.87 15.20
N THR A 173 3.18 11.98 15.85
CA THR A 173 2.89 12.22 17.29
C THR A 173 1.42 12.49 17.63
N ARG A 174 0.49 12.03 16.80
CA ARG A 174 -0.93 12.42 16.81
C ARG A 174 -1.84 11.19 16.98
N GLU A 175 -3.15 11.43 16.95
CA GLU A 175 -4.16 10.36 17.04
C GLU A 175 -3.90 9.22 16.05
N PRO A 176 -4.28 7.97 16.38
CA PRO A 176 -4.12 6.82 15.51
C PRO A 176 -4.58 7.06 14.06
N CYS A 177 -3.65 6.96 13.12
CA CYS A 177 -3.89 7.14 11.69
C CYS A 177 -3.56 5.86 10.91
N LEU A 178 -3.96 5.80 9.64
CA LEU A 178 -3.55 4.76 8.70
C LEU A 178 -2.20 5.13 8.07
N VAL A 179 -1.17 4.35 8.38
CA VAL A 179 0.18 4.48 7.83
C VAL A 179 0.40 3.40 6.78
N ILE A 180 0.57 3.81 5.52
CA ILE A 180 0.94 2.91 4.42
C ILE A 180 2.39 3.20 4.05
N ILE A 181 3.26 2.21 4.28
CA ILE A 181 4.69 2.29 3.97
C ILE A 181 4.93 1.50 2.68
N LEU A 182 5.58 2.09 1.69
CA LEU A 182 5.93 1.45 0.43
C LEU A 182 7.44 1.53 0.19
N SER A 183 8.11 0.38 0.05
CA SER A 183 9.55 0.28 -0.20
C SER A 183 9.90 -1.08 -0.80
N ASP A 184 11.08 -1.23 -1.38
CA ASP A 184 11.67 -2.56 -1.64
C ASP A 184 12.22 -3.23 -0.37
N GLY A 185 12.34 -2.47 0.72
CA GLY A 185 12.75 -2.92 2.03
C GLY A 185 14.26 -2.88 2.27
N GLU A 186 15.03 -2.15 1.47
CA GLU A 186 16.47 -1.92 1.66
C GLU A 186 16.77 -0.60 2.39
N ILE A 187 16.32 -0.48 3.64
CA ILE A 187 16.57 0.73 4.46
C ILE A 187 17.95 0.63 5.14
N TYR A 188 18.91 1.46 4.73
CA TYR A 188 20.31 1.35 5.14
C TYR A 188 20.53 1.56 6.64
N ASN A 189 19.79 2.50 7.23
CA ASN A 189 19.90 2.80 8.66
C ASN A 189 18.96 1.96 9.55
N TRP A 190 18.25 0.96 9.00
CA TRP A 190 17.24 0.16 9.72
C TRP A 190 17.73 -0.40 11.05
N GLY A 191 18.96 -0.95 11.08
CA GLY A 191 19.54 -1.53 12.29
C GLY A 191 19.69 -0.55 13.45
N LYS A 192 19.75 0.76 13.17
CA LYS A 192 19.82 1.82 14.19
C LYS A 192 18.45 2.35 14.58
N ILE A 193 17.52 2.40 13.63
CA ILE A 193 16.22 3.08 13.80
C ILE A 193 15.05 2.14 14.10
N LYS A 194 15.25 0.82 14.03
CA LYS A 194 14.19 -0.17 14.16
C LYS A 194 13.33 0.05 15.41
N THR A 195 13.96 0.20 16.57
CA THR A 195 13.24 0.34 17.85
C THR A 195 12.43 1.64 17.91
N ASP A 196 13.01 2.75 17.45
CA ASP A 196 12.29 4.02 17.35
C ASP A 196 11.12 3.94 16.36
N MET A 197 11.33 3.27 15.21
CA MET A 197 10.27 3.06 14.23
C MET A 197 9.11 2.28 14.84
N GLU A 198 9.39 1.16 15.51
CA GLU A 198 8.39 0.32 16.19
C GLU A 198 7.61 1.13 17.23
N GLU A 199 8.29 1.95 18.04
CA GLU A 199 7.65 2.84 19.03
C GLU A 199 6.72 3.85 18.35
N ILE A 200 7.20 4.54 17.30
CA ILE A 200 6.45 5.58 16.60
C ILE A 200 5.22 5.02 15.90
N ILE A 201 5.32 3.82 15.30
CA ILE A 201 4.21 3.25 14.53
C ILE A 201 3.24 2.42 15.36
N GLN A 202 3.61 2.02 16.58
CA GLN A 202 2.79 1.20 17.48
C GLN A 202 1.34 1.71 17.67
N PRO A 203 1.05 3.02 17.84
CA PRO A 203 -0.31 3.49 18.02
C PRO A 203 -1.14 3.53 16.72
N HIS A 204 -0.53 3.30 15.56
CA HIS A 204 -1.14 3.51 14.25
C HIS A 204 -1.56 2.20 13.56
N TYR A 205 -2.37 2.33 12.51
CA TYR A 205 -2.74 1.23 11.63
C TYR A 205 -1.70 1.11 10.51
N VAL A 206 -0.82 0.13 10.59
CA VAL A 206 0.36 0.08 9.71
C VAL A 206 0.24 -1.04 8.69
N SER A 207 0.37 -0.68 7.41
CA SER A 207 0.60 -1.63 6.32
C SER A 207 1.94 -1.32 5.66
N PHE A 208 2.80 -2.34 5.55
CA PHE A 208 4.04 -2.28 4.81
C PHE A 208 3.91 -3.06 3.50
N ILE A 209 3.86 -2.34 2.39
CA ILE A 209 3.87 -2.90 1.05
C ILE A 209 5.33 -2.99 0.61
N GLN A 210 5.84 -4.21 0.55
CA GLN A 210 7.22 -4.48 0.19
C GLN A 210 7.32 -4.95 -1.27
N ILE A 211 8.11 -4.26 -2.09
CA ILE A 211 8.35 -4.62 -3.48
C ILE A 211 9.46 -5.67 -3.55
N GLY A 212 9.25 -6.71 -4.37
CA GLY A 212 10.24 -7.74 -4.61
C GLY A 212 10.24 -8.85 -3.56
N LYS A 213 11.44 -9.27 -3.14
CA LYS A 213 11.63 -10.40 -2.23
C LYS A 213 11.68 -9.91 -0.79
N GLU A 214 11.07 -10.66 0.13
CA GLU A 214 11.08 -10.37 1.56
C GLU A 214 12.47 -10.00 2.10
N THR A 215 12.59 -8.83 2.73
CA THR A 215 13.85 -8.35 3.31
C THR A 215 13.84 -8.48 4.83
N ARG A 216 14.96 -8.12 5.46
CA ARG A 216 15.05 -8.01 6.93
C ARG A 216 14.03 -7.02 7.49
N VAL A 217 13.84 -5.87 6.83
CA VAL A 217 12.83 -4.87 7.21
C VAL A 217 11.44 -5.50 7.20
N GLY A 218 11.07 -6.21 6.13
CA GLY A 218 9.77 -6.89 6.05
C GLY A 218 9.57 -7.94 7.13
N LYS A 219 10.60 -8.73 7.44
CA LYS A 219 10.54 -9.72 8.55
C LYS A 219 10.36 -9.04 9.90
N ASP A 220 11.13 -7.99 10.17
CA ASP A 220 11.06 -7.24 11.41
C ASP A 220 9.67 -6.61 11.59
N MET A 221 9.15 -5.95 10.56
CA MET A 221 7.81 -5.35 10.55
C MET A 221 6.71 -6.40 10.77
N ARG A 222 6.84 -7.58 10.15
CA ARG A 222 5.87 -8.67 10.36
C ARG A 222 5.94 -9.21 11.79
N ASN A 223 7.15 -9.41 12.32
CA ASN A 223 7.34 -9.90 13.70
C ASN A 223 6.83 -8.90 14.74
N PHE A 224 6.91 -7.60 14.44
CA PHE A 224 6.31 -6.54 15.25
C PHE A 224 4.77 -6.59 15.23
N GLY A 225 4.16 -7.20 14.21
CA GLY A 225 2.71 -7.31 14.03
C GLY A 225 2.13 -6.35 13.00
N ALA A 226 2.98 -5.65 12.23
CA ALA A 226 2.51 -4.88 11.08
C ALA A 226 2.12 -5.80 9.93
N VAL A 227 1.18 -5.33 9.10
CA VAL A 227 0.73 -6.09 7.93
C VAL A 227 1.72 -5.92 6.81
N VAL A 228 2.44 -6.99 6.45
CA VAL A 228 3.46 -6.95 5.41
C VAL A 228 2.96 -7.64 4.14
N LEU A 229 2.77 -6.85 3.09
CA LEU A 229 2.26 -7.30 1.79
C LEU A 229 3.43 -7.31 0.80
N THR A 230 3.82 -8.48 0.30
CA THR A 230 4.91 -8.58 -0.68
C THR A 230 4.36 -8.53 -2.10
N VAL A 231 4.94 -7.69 -2.94
CA VAL A 231 4.48 -7.45 -4.32
C VAL A 231 5.58 -7.85 -5.29
N ARG A 232 5.30 -8.86 -6.14
CA ARG A 232 6.25 -9.34 -7.15
C ARG A 232 6.29 -8.47 -8.40
N ARG A 233 5.14 -7.93 -8.81
CA ARG A 233 4.97 -7.10 -10.01
C ARG A 233 4.62 -5.68 -9.59
N LYS A 234 5.42 -4.70 -10.00
CA LYS A 234 5.27 -3.30 -9.57
C LYS A 234 3.89 -2.74 -9.97
N GLU A 235 3.30 -3.25 -11.04
CA GLU A 235 1.95 -2.95 -11.55
C GLU A 235 0.85 -3.11 -10.49
N ASP A 236 0.98 -4.12 -9.63
CA ASP A 236 -0.04 -4.51 -8.68
C ASP A 236 -0.07 -3.57 -7.44
N ILE A 237 0.93 -2.70 -7.26
CA ILE A 237 1.06 -1.79 -6.11
C ILE A 237 -0.16 -0.87 -6.01
N SER A 238 -0.57 -0.27 -7.14
CA SER A 238 -1.64 0.73 -7.16
C SER A 238 -2.98 0.15 -6.72
N GLU A 239 -3.31 -1.05 -7.20
CA GLU A 239 -4.51 -1.77 -6.79
C GLU A 239 -4.45 -2.19 -5.32
N LEU A 240 -3.31 -2.70 -4.88
CA LEU A 240 -3.12 -3.15 -3.50
C LEU A 240 -3.34 -2.01 -2.49
N MET A 241 -2.76 -0.84 -2.76
CA MET A 241 -2.92 0.36 -1.94
C MET A 241 -4.40 0.74 -1.78
N VAL A 242 -5.15 0.77 -2.89
CA VAL A 242 -6.60 1.05 -2.86
C VAL A 242 -7.37 -0.01 -2.09
N ASN A 243 -7.01 -1.29 -2.26
CA ASN A 243 -7.68 -2.39 -1.56
C ASN A 243 -7.44 -2.35 -0.05
N VAL A 244 -6.23 -2.02 0.40
CA VAL A 244 -5.91 -1.81 1.83
C VAL A 244 -6.79 -0.70 2.41
N THR A 245 -6.90 0.45 1.73
CA THR A 245 -7.77 1.55 2.16
C THR A 245 -9.24 1.14 2.24
N LYS A 246 -9.75 0.41 1.22
CA LYS A 246 -11.13 -0.11 1.21
C LYS A 246 -11.42 -0.97 2.44
N GLN A 247 -10.49 -1.83 2.81
CA GLN A 247 -10.69 -2.75 3.94
C GLN A 247 -10.72 -2.05 5.29
N VAL A 248 -9.85 -1.07 5.51
CA VAL A 248 -9.89 -0.26 6.74
C VAL A 248 -11.28 0.34 6.91
N ARG A 249 -11.90 0.83 5.84
CA ARG A 249 -13.26 1.38 5.90
C ARG A 249 -14.31 0.34 6.29
N TYR A 250 -14.33 -0.83 5.65
CA TYR A 250 -15.35 -1.86 5.91
C TYR A 250 -15.22 -2.49 7.31
N SER A 251 -14.20 -2.12 8.06
CA SER A 251 -13.87 -2.68 9.36
C SER A 251 -14.11 -1.70 10.52
N LEU A 252 -14.51 -0.47 10.22
CA LEU A 252 -14.95 0.56 11.16
C LEU A 252 -16.48 0.52 11.30
#